data_AF-U3TWS4-F1
#
_entry.id   AF-U3TWS4-F1
#
_cell.length_a   1.000
_cell.length_b   1.000
_cell.length_c   1.000
_cell.angle_alpha   90.00
_cell.angle_beta   90.00
_cell.angle_gamma   90.00
#
_symmetry.space_group_name_H-M   'P 1'
#
loop_
_entity.id
_entity.type
_entity.pdbx_description
1 polymer ?
#
loop_
_entity_poly.entity_id
_entity_poly.type
_entity_poly.pdbx_seq_one_letter_code
_entity_poly.pdbx_strand_id
1 'polypeptide(L)' 'MFPTTPVAMLTHHGDPQRINDTAAQFIAWRKSSGASPVRSSQTFGVAPHDPTSNTSRGFSVSPLRFGDCAD' A
#
# COMPACT_ATOMS: atom_id res chain seq x y z
N MET A 1 -12.85 10.58 16.43
CA MET A 1 -12.53 9.13 16.39
C MET A 1 -12.60 8.71 14.93
N PHE A 2 -11.63 8.00 14.39
CA PHE A 2 -11.70 7.52 13.00
C PHE A 2 -12.57 6.26 12.93
N PRO A 3 -13.49 6.15 11.96
CA PRO A 3 -14.29 4.94 11.80
C PRO A 3 -13.41 3.76 11.39
N THR A 4 -13.78 2.56 11.84
CA THR A 4 -13.20 1.32 11.33
C THR A 4 -13.48 1.25 9.83
N THR A 5 -12.42 1.38 9.03
CA THR A 5 -12.51 1.30 7.56
C THR A 5 -11.88 -0.03 7.13
N PRO A 6 -12.53 -0.82 6.27
CA PRO A 6 -11.86 -1.94 5.61
C PRO A 6 -10.75 -1.41 4.70
N VAL A 7 -9.67 -2.19 4.56
CA VAL A 7 -8.46 -1.77 3.85
C VAL A 7 -7.87 -2.91 3.05
N ALA A 8 -7.54 -2.67 1.79
CA ALA A 8 -6.59 -3.50 1.06
C ALA A 8 -5.16 -3.04 1.37
N MET A 9 -4.23 -3.99 1.51
CA MET A 9 -2.81 -3.73 1.76
C MET A 9 -1.97 -4.70 0.91
N LEU A 10 -0.93 -4.17 0.29
CA LEU A 10 0.18 -4.97 -0.22
C LEU A 10 1.43 -4.55 0.55
N THR A 11 2.41 -5.43 0.75
CA THR A 11 3.69 -5.07 1.39
C THR A 11 4.84 -5.31 0.43
N HIS A 12 5.66 -4.29 0.24
CA HIS A 12 6.93 -4.41 -0.47
C HIS A 12 7.94 -5.08 0.44
N HIS A 13 8.65 -6.04 -0.12
CA HIS A 13 9.81 -6.66 0.50
C HIS A 13 10.93 -6.66 -0.53
N GLY A 14 12.12 -6.20 -0.14
CA GLY A 14 13.31 -6.25 -0.98
C GLY A 14 13.98 -4.89 -1.16
N ASP A 15 14.55 -4.69 -2.34
CA ASP A 15 15.31 -3.49 -2.67
C ASP A 15 14.39 -2.24 -2.64
N PRO A 16 14.67 -1.24 -1.78
CA PRO A 16 13.86 -0.02 -1.68
C PRO A 16 13.73 0.73 -3.01
N GLN A 17 14.69 0.60 -3.94
CA GLN A 17 14.60 1.21 -5.28
C GLN A 17 13.48 0.61 -6.13
N ARG A 18 12.97 -0.58 -5.76
CA ARG A 18 11.90 -1.30 -6.46
C ARG A 18 10.51 -1.10 -5.85
N ILE A 19 10.35 -0.14 -4.93
CA ILE A 19 9.06 0.19 -4.34
C ILE A 19 7.99 0.51 -5.40
N ASN A 20 8.39 1.19 -6.48
CA ASN A 20 7.50 1.57 -7.57
C ASN A 20 6.98 0.35 -8.35
N ASP A 21 7.76 -0.73 -8.46
CA ASP A 21 7.31 -1.98 -9.08
C ASP A 21 6.14 -2.58 -8.28
N THR A 22 6.25 -2.57 -6.94
CA THR A 22 5.20 -3.08 -6.05
C THR A 22 3.97 -2.17 -6.06
N ALA A 23 4.16 -0.85 -6.11
CA ALA A 23 3.06 0.09 -6.29
C ALA A 23 2.31 -0.14 -7.62
N ALA A 24 3.03 -0.40 -8.71
CA ALA A 24 2.45 -0.69 -10.02
C ALA A 24 1.61 -1.98 -10.01
N GLN A 25 2.11 -3.05 -9.38
CA GLN A 25 1.34 -4.29 -9.18
C GLN A 25 0.03 -4.03 -8.44
N PHE A 26 0.07 -3.21 -7.41
CA PHE A 26 -1.11 -2.90 -6.61
C PHE A 26 -2.13 -2.02 -7.35
N ILE A 27 -1.66 -1.10 -8.19
CA ILE A 27 -2.53 -0.32 -9.09
C ILE A 27 -3.20 -1.24 -10.11
N ALA A 28 -2.45 -2.20 -10.68
CA ALA A 28 -3.01 -3.17 -11.62
C ALA A 28 -4.11 -4.01 -10.96
N TRP A 29 -3.84 -4.57 -9.78
CA TRP A 29 -4.84 -5.29 -9.00
C TRP A 29 -6.08 -4.45 -8.73
N ARG A 30 -5.90 -3.18 -8.32
CA ARG A 30 -7.03 -2.28 -8.02
C ARG A 30 -7.92 -2.03 -9.23
N LYS A 31 -7.29 -1.81 -10.39
CA LYS A 31 -8.02 -1.62 -11.66
C LYS A 31 -8.78 -2.87 -12.06
N SER A 32 -8.25 -4.07 -11.82
CA SER A 32 -8.91 -5.32 -12.18
C SER A 32 -9.96 -5.79 -11.17
N SER A 33 -9.79 -5.49 -9.88
CA SER A 33 -10.67 -6.01 -8.81
C SER A 33 -11.92 -5.17 -8.60
N GLY A 34 -11.87 -3.86 -8.87
CA GLY A 34 -12.97 -2.94 -8.54
C GLY A 34 -13.15 -2.69 -7.03
N ALA A 35 -12.44 -3.43 -6.17
CA ALA A 35 -12.56 -3.40 -4.71
C ALA A 35 -12.03 -2.11 -4.06
N SER A 36 -11.49 -1.18 -4.86
CA SER A 36 -11.21 0.18 -4.42
C SER A 36 -11.24 1.17 -5.58
N PRO A 37 -12.30 1.97 -5.70
CA PRO A 37 -12.41 2.95 -6.76
C PRO A 37 -11.39 4.09 -6.59
N VAL A 38 -10.60 4.35 -7.65
CA VAL A 38 -9.53 5.35 -7.66
C VAL A 38 -10.02 6.76 -7.30
N ARG A 39 -11.27 7.11 -7.65
CA ARG A 39 -11.80 8.47 -7.48
C ARG A 39 -12.32 8.77 -6.07
N SER A 40 -12.68 7.75 -5.30
CA SER A 40 -13.34 7.92 -4.00
C SER A 40 -12.54 7.34 -2.85
N SER A 41 -11.60 6.42 -3.11
CA SER A 41 -10.77 5.83 -2.07
C SER A 41 -9.47 6.62 -1.85
N GLN A 42 -9.11 6.78 -0.58
CA GLN A 42 -7.84 7.38 -0.16
C GLN A 42 -6.66 6.39 -0.34
N THR A 43 -5.44 6.92 -0.36
CA THR A 43 -4.18 6.18 -0.60
C THR A 43 -3.13 6.63 0.41
N PHE A 44 -2.57 5.72 1.21
CA PHE A 44 -1.61 6.04 2.29
C PHE A 44 -0.30 5.24 2.28
N GLY A 45 0.86 5.91 2.25
CA GLY A 45 2.16 5.23 2.37
C GLY A 45 2.52 5.01 3.83
N VAL A 46 2.81 3.77 4.23
CA VAL A 46 3.27 3.45 5.59
C VAL A 46 4.69 2.94 5.53
N ALA A 47 5.60 3.65 6.20
CA ALA A 47 7.00 3.26 6.41
C ALA A 47 7.16 2.77 7.86
N PRO A 48 7.03 1.45 8.13
CA PRO A 48 7.13 0.89 9.48
C PRO A 48 8.57 0.87 10.04
N HIS A 49 9.57 1.12 9.19
CA HIS A 49 10.98 1.09 9.57
C HIS A 49 11.54 2.52 9.70
N ASP A 50 12.49 2.69 10.61
CA ASP A 50 13.23 3.95 10.77
C ASP A 50 13.95 4.29 9.44
N PRO A 51 13.72 5.47 8.84
CA PRO A 51 14.35 5.88 7.59
C PRO A 51 15.88 5.98 7.67
N THR A 52 16.45 6.03 8.87
CA THR A 52 17.91 6.05 9.11
C THR A 52 18.51 4.65 9.26
N SER A 53 17.67 3.60 9.36
CA SER A 53 18.12 2.22 9.48
C SER A 53 18.63 1.70 8.13
N ASN A 54 19.95 1.64 7.98
CA ASN A 54 20.67 1.28 6.76
C ASN A 54 20.74 -0.24 6.47
N THR A 55 19.88 -1.06 7.08
CA THR A 55 19.85 -2.49 6.77
C THR A 55 19.22 -2.69 5.38
N SER A 56 20.09 -2.98 4.40
CA SER A 56 19.72 -3.36 3.02
C SER A 56 18.82 -4.60 2.94
N ARG A 57 18.58 -5.27 4.07
CA ARG A 57 17.83 -6.51 4.20
C ARG A 57 16.61 -6.26 5.09
N GLY A 58 15.65 -5.49 4.61
CA GLY A 58 14.35 -5.38 5.29
C GLY A 58 13.63 -4.05 5.21
N PHE A 59 13.85 -3.22 4.20
CA PHE A 59 12.95 -2.08 3.99
C PHE A 59 11.59 -2.60 3.50
N SER A 60 10.67 -2.78 4.44
CA SER A 60 9.28 -3.10 4.14
C SER A 60 8.47 -1.82 4.14
N VAL A 61 7.83 -1.53 3.02
CA VAL A 61 6.88 -0.43 2.84
C VAL A 61 5.58 -1.07 2.42
N SER A 62 4.51 -0.83 3.15
CA SER A 62 3.21 -1.38 2.81
C SER A 62 2.50 -0.43 1.84
N PRO A 63 2.28 -0.81 0.56
CA PRO A 63 1.29 -0.16 -0.25
C PRO A 63 -0.08 -0.02 0.45
N LEU A 64 -0.39 1.25 0.74
CA LEU A 64 -1.60 1.96 0.35
C LEU A 64 -2.95 1.31 0.70
N ARG A 65 -3.37 1.56 1.94
CA ARG A 65 -4.74 1.40 2.44
C ARG A 65 -5.81 1.93 1.46
N PHE A 66 -6.82 1.13 1.15
CA PHE A 66 -8.01 1.55 0.40
C PHE A 66 -9.30 1.40 1.22
N GLY A 67 -9.94 2.51 1.57
CA GLY A 67 -11.32 2.50 2.05
C GLY A 67 -12.28 2.56 0.87
N ASP A 68 -12.96 1.45 0.59
CA ASP A 68 -14.41 1.29 0.80
C ASP A 68 -14.83 -0.15 0.43
N CYS A 69 -15.39 -0.88 1.39
CA CYS A 69 -16.26 -2.03 1.08
C CYS A 69 -17.68 -1.55 1.39
N ALA A 70 -18.42 -1.22 0.33
CA ALA A 70 -19.87 -1.33 0.32
C ALA A 70 -20.20 -2.56 -0.55
N ASP A 71 -20.85 -3.54 0.11
CA ASP A 71 -21.18 -4.93 -0.26
C ASP A 71 -20.03 -5.94 -0.34
#